data_AF-A0A4S4G104-F1
#
_entry.id   AF-A0A4S4G104-F1
#
_cell.length_a   1.000
_cell.length_b   1.000
_cell.length_c   1.000
_cell.angle_alpha   90.00
_cell.angle_beta   90.00
_cell.angle_gamma   90.00
#
_symmetry.space_group_name_H-M   'P 1'
#
loop_
_entity.id
_entity.type
_entity.pdbx_description
1 polymer ?
#
loop_
_entity_poly.entity_id
_entity_poly.type
_entity_poly.pdbx_seq_one_letter_code
_entity_poly.pdbx_strand_id
1 'polypeptide(L)'
;MDRPVEIDELLSWAESLDVAEFSVRDGFLGPELVAESGRARISLCPGKFAESYNRGAHAVSFCYREGTYGCSVMHDKWSELEREVRHWAERGGFEPRAQLTLF
;
A
#
# COMPACT_ATOMS: atom_id res chain seq x y z
N MET A 1 11.83 -3.62 -15.21
CA MET A 1 10.68 -2.71 -15.31
C MET A 1 11.25 -1.32 -15.07
N ASP A 2 11.41 -0.52 -16.13
CA ASP A 2 12.19 0.74 -16.06
C ASP A 2 11.32 2.00 -16.09
N ARG A 3 9.99 1.86 -15.93
CA ARG A 3 9.05 2.98 -15.87
C ARG A 3 8.48 3.15 -14.45
N PRO A 4 8.06 4.37 -14.08
CA PRO A 4 7.31 4.62 -12.86
C PRO A 4 6.07 3.70 -12.76
N VAL A 5 5.78 3.26 -11.53
CA VAL A 5 4.49 2.66 -11.21
C VAL A 5 3.47 3.80 -11.17
N GLU A 6 2.42 3.69 -11.97
CA GLU A 6 1.31 4.64 -11.94
C GLU A 6 0.33 4.30 -10.81
N ILE A 7 -0.37 5.31 -10.28
CA ILE A 7 -1.28 5.09 -9.14
C ILE A 7 -2.42 4.13 -9.50
N ASP A 8 -2.91 4.15 -10.75
CA ASP A 8 -3.98 3.26 -11.21
C ASP A 8 -3.53 1.80 -11.34
N GLU A 9 -2.26 1.58 -11.72
CA GLU A 9 -1.65 0.25 -11.76
C GLU A 9 -1.50 -0.30 -10.34
N LEU A 10 -1.03 0.55 -9.42
CA LEU A 10 -0.92 0.21 -8.01
C LEU A 10 -2.30 -0.09 -7.38
N LEU A 11 -3.34 0.65 -7.78
CA LEU A 11 -4.71 0.45 -7.29
C LEU A 11 -5.26 -0.89 -7.78
N SER A 12 -5.15 -1.15 -9.09
CA SER A 12 -5.58 -2.41 -9.69
C SER A 12 -4.90 -3.62 -9.05
N TRP A 13 -3.59 -3.49 -8.78
CA TRP A 13 -2.83 -4.50 -8.04
C TRP A 13 -3.35 -4.65 -6.60
N ALA A 14 -3.53 -3.56 -5.86
CA ALA A 14 -3.95 -3.61 -4.46
C ALA A 14 -5.36 -4.20 -4.29
N GLU A 15 -6.29 -3.87 -5.19
CA GLU A 15 -7.64 -4.45 -5.23
C GLU A 15 -7.61 -5.95 -5.52
N SER A 16 -6.66 -6.42 -6.35
CA SER A 16 -6.51 -7.85 -6.62
C SER A 16 -6.08 -8.69 -5.41
N LEU A 17 -5.53 -8.06 -4.37
CA LEU A 17 -5.12 -8.76 -3.15
C LEU A 17 -6.31 -9.16 -2.26
N ASP A 18 -7.44 -8.46 -2.38
CA ASP A 18 -8.65 -8.60 -1.56
C ASP A 18 -8.36 -8.64 -0.05
N VAL A 19 -7.54 -7.70 0.43
CA VAL A 19 -7.13 -7.62 1.86
C VAL A 19 -7.58 -6.34 2.56
N ALA A 20 -7.91 -5.30 1.81
CA ALA A 20 -8.37 -4.03 2.34
C ALA A 20 -9.05 -3.21 1.24
N GLU A 21 -9.92 -2.29 1.64
CA GLU A 21 -10.44 -1.27 0.73
C GLU A 21 -9.45 -0.11 0.62
N PHE A 22 -8.83 0.02 -0.55
CA PHE A 22 -7.89 1.11 -0.84
C PHE A 22 -8.61 2.27 -1.51
N SER A 23 -8.23 3.48 -1.12
CA SER A 23 -8.68 4.73 -1.73
C SER A 23 -7.48 5.56 -2.18
N VAL A 24 -7.58 6.18 -3.35
CA VAL A 24 -6.58 7.16 -3.80
C VAL A 24 -6.77 8.44 -3.00
N ARG A 25 -5.70 8.96 -2.41
CA ARG A 25 -5.68 10.25 -1.71
C ARG A 25 -4.53 11.11 -2.21
N ASP A 26 -4.76 12.42 -2.25
CA ASP A 26 -3.71 13.39 -2.49
C ASP A 26 -2.81 13.51 -1.26
N GLY A 27 -1.62 12.91 -1.35
CA GLY A 27 -0.57 13.05 -0.36
C GLY A 27 0.29 14.29 -0.62
N PHE A 28 1.05 14.71 0.40
CA PHE A 28 1.96 15.87 0.32
C PHE A 28 2.97 15.81 -0.85
N LEU A 29 3.33 14.61 -1.29
CA LEU A 29 4.33 14.37 -2.34
C LEU A 29 3.69 13.84 -3.64
N GLY A 30 2.36 13.91 -3.77
CA GLY A 30 1.60 13.28 -4.86
C GLY A 30 0.68 12.15 -4.38
N PRO A 31 -0.04 11.50 -5.31
CA PRO A 31 -1.08 10.53 -4.98
C PRO A 31 -0.52 9.33 -4.21
N GLU A 32 -1.30 8.82 -3.27
CA GLU A 32 -1.03 7.61 -2.51
C GLU A 32 -2.29 6.76 -2.40
N LEU A 33 -2.12 5.44 -2.29
CA LEU A 33 -3.21 4.55 -1.90
C LEU A 33 -3.23 4.43 -0.39
N VAL A 34 -4.43 4.55 0.16
CA VAL A 34 -4.64 4.50 1.60
C VAL A 34 -5.76 3.53 1.90
N ALA A 35 -5.48 2.61 2.81
CA ALA A 35 -6.48 1.82 3.51
C ALA A 35 -6.44 2.18 5.00
N GLU A 36 -7.60 2.31 5.63
CA GLU A 36 -7.74 2.60 7.06
C GLU A 36 -8.71 1.59 7.71
N SER A 37 -8.33 1.01 8.84
CA SER A 37 -9.18 0.16 9.68
C SER A 37 -8.98 0.54 11.14
N GLY A 38 -10.00 1.15 11.76
CA GLY A 38 -9.91 1.65 13.13
C GLY A 38 -8.76 2.65 13.33
N ARG A 39 -7.70 2.24 14.05
CA ARG A 39 -6.48 3.04 14.28
C ARG A 39 -5.31 2.68 13.37
N ALA A 40 -5.48 1.67 12.53
CA ALA A 40 -4.48 1.19 11.61
C ALA A 40 -4.63 1.87 10.23
N ARG A 41 -3.50 2.19 9.60
CA ARG A 41 -3.42 2.79 8.26
C ARG A 41 -2.31 2.13 7.46
N ILE A 42 -2.63 1.70 6.24
CA ILE A 42 -1.66 1.31 5.22
C ILE A 42 -1.62 2.41 4.16
N SER A 43 -0.43 2.91 3.84
CA SER A 43 -0.15 3.86 2.76
C SER A 43 0.77 3.19 1.74
N LEU A 44 0.42 3.26 0.46
CA LEU A 44 1.28 2.85 -0.66
C LEU A 44 1.55 4.05 -1.55
N CYS A 45 2.82 4.34 -1.76
CA CYS A 45 3.29 5.51 -2.47
C CYS A 45 4.13 5.07 -3.67
N PRO A 46 3.64 5.20 -4.91
CA PRO A 46 4.44 4.88 -6.09
C PRO A 46 5.58 5.89 -6.27
N GLY A 47 6.77 5.41 -6.63
CA GLY A 47 7.90 6.21 -7.14
C GLY A 47 8.54 7.20 -6.16
N LYS A 48 7.95 7.46 -4.99
CA LYS A 48 8.27 8.64 -4.15
C LYS A 48 9.69 8.72 -3.57
N PHE A 49 10.45 7.62 -3.50
CA PHE A 49 11.85 7.66 -3.06
C PHE A 49 12.82 6.93 -3.99
N ALA A 50 12.37 6.58 -5.19
CA ALA A 50 13.18 5.88 -6.19
C ALA A 50 14.42 6.67 -6.60
N GLU A 51 14.28 7.99 -6.75
CA GLU A 51 15.39 8.91 -7.06
C GLU A 51 16.36 9.07 -5.89
N SER A 52 15.88 9.03 -4.64
CA SER A 52 16.71 9.26 -3.45
C SER A 52 17.58 8.05 -3.07
N TYR A 53 17.18 6.83 -3.45
CA TYR A 53 17.84 5.59 -3.03
C TYR A 53 18.41 4.74 -4.18
N ASN A 54 18.50 5.26 -5.42
CA ASN A 54 18.94 4.51 -6.61
C ASN A 54 18.16 3.20 -6.87
N ARG A 55 16.91 3.10 -6.40
CA ARG A 55 16.10 1.85 -6.51
C ARG A 55 15.25 1.76 -7.78
N GLY A 56 15.43 2.69 -8.72
CA GLY A 56 14.72 2.70 -10.00
C GLY A 56 13.26 3.18 -9.86
N ALA A 57 12.73 3.79 -10.91
CA ALA A 57 11.45 4.50 -10.92
C ALA A 57 10.23 3.65 -10.48
N HIS A 58 10.34 2.32 -10.51
CA HIS A 58 9.27 1.38 -10.22
C HIS A 58 9.10 1.05 -8.72
N ALA A 59 9.94 1.60 -7.84
CA ALA A 59 9.84 1.30 -6.41
C ALA A 59 8.57 1.88 -5.78
N VAL A 60 7.92 1.12 -4.91
CA VAL A 60 6.75 1.53 -4.12
C VAL A 60 7.15 1.61 -2.65
N SER A 61 6.85 2.73 -2.01
CA SER A 61 6.99 2.89 -0.57
C SER A 61 5.73 2.38 0.11
N PHE A 62 5.92 1.47 1.06
CA PHE A 62 4.92 0.93 1.95
C PHE A 62 5.07 1.58 3.32
N CYS A 63 3.97 2.07 3.87
CA CYS A 63 3.90 2.64 5.21
C CYS A 63 2.73 2.03 5.98
N TYR A 64 3.00 1.40 7.12
CA TYR A 64 1.98 1.03 8.10
C TYR A 64 2.05 1.96 9.31
N ARG A 65 0.91 2.40 9.83
CA ARG A 65 0.80 3.12 11.10
C ARG A 65 -0.34 2.60 11.94
N GLU A 66 -0.10 2.44 13.23
CA GLU A 66 -1.09 2.07 14.24
C GLU A 66 -0.79 2.84 15.53
N GLY A 67 -1.59 3.88 15.80
CA GLY A 67 -1.30 4.82 16.87
C GLY A 67 0.06 5.50 16.71
N THR A 68 0.97 5.31 17.67
CA THR A 68 2.34 5.85 17.64
C THR A 68 3.35 4.92 16.98
N TYR A 69 2.97 3.67 16.70
CA TYR A 69 3.83 2.71 16.04
C TYR A 69 3.70 2.83 14.53
N GLY A 70 4.82 2.71 13.81
CA GLY A 70 4.81 2.71 12.37
C GLY A 70 6.00 1.96 11.78
N CYS A 71 5.78 1.41 10.60
CA CYS A 71 6.80 0.80 9.77
C CYS A 71 6.78 1.49 8.40
N SER A 72 7.96 1.76 7.84
CA SER A 72 8.11 2.34 6.51
C SER A 72 9.21 1.58 5.79
N VAL A 73 8.87 0.94 4.68
CA VAL A 73 9.80 0.17 3.85
C VAL A 73 9.54 0.45 2.38
N MET A 74 10.50 0.10 1.53
CA MET A 74 10.40 0.31 0.09
C MET A 74 10.68 -0.99 -0.63
N HIS A 75 9.82 -1.32 -1.59
CA HIS A 75 9.91 -2.52 -2.41
C HIS A 75 9.99 -2.17 -3.88
N ASP A 76 10.87 -2.87 -4.58
CA ASP A 76 11.01 -2.85 -6.04
C ASP A 76 10.36 -4.09 -6.69
N LYS A 77 9.89 -5.04 -5.86
CA LYS A 77 9.17 -6.24 -6.31
C LYS A 77 7.76 -6.30 -5.73
N TRP A 78 6.81 -6.57 -6.61
CA TRP A 78 5.41 -6.79 -6.25
C TRP A 78 5.19 -7.90 -5.23
N SER A 79 5.97 -9.00 -5.30
CA SER A 79 5.85 -10.11 -4.35
C SER A 79 6.26 -9.76 -2.93
N GLU A 80 7.26 -8.88 -2.76
CA GLU A 80 7.69 -8.41 -1.45
C GLU A 80 6.67 -7.40 -0.89
N LEU A 81 6.17 -6.51 -1.74
CA LEU A 81 5.12 -5.56 -1.40
C LEU A 81 3.83 -6.28 -0.99
N GLU A 82 3.43 -7.33 -1.70
CA GLU A 82 2.26 -8.16 -1.36
C GLU A 82 2.43 -8.78 0.02
N ARG A 83 3.61 -9.36 0.32
CA ARG A 83 3.88 -9.97 1.62
C ARG A 83 3.72 -8.97 2.75
N GLU A 84 4.25 -7.75 2.60
CA GLU A 84 4.09 -6.70 3.61
C GLU A 84 2.63 -6.27 3.75
N VAL A 85 1.95 -5.99 2.63
CA VAL A 85 0.54 -5.55 2.67
C VAL A 85 -0.33 -6.59 3.35
N ARG A 86 -0.20 -7.88 3.02
CA ARG A 86 -0.96 -8.95 3.68
C ARG A 86 -0.65 -9.05 5.17
N HIS A 87 0.63 -9.05 5.53
CA HIS A 87 1.06 -9.16 6.94
C HIS A 87 0.48 -8.05 7.80
N TRP A 88 0.56 -6.80 7.33
CA TRP A 88 0.09 -5.63 8.08
C TRP A 88 -1.41 -5.42 7.98
N ALA A 89 -2.06 -5.88 6.90
CA ALA A 89 -3.51 -5.92 6.79
C ALA A 89 -4.11 -6.87 7.85
N GLU A 90 -3.58 -8.08 7.98
CA GLU A 90 -3.99 -9.03 9.02
C GLU A 90 -3.78 -8.46 10.42
N ARG A 91 -2.59 -7.90 10.69
CA ARG A 91 -2.28 -7.30 11.99
C ARG A 91 -3.18 -6.11 12.32
N GLY A 92 -3.47 -5.27 11.33
CA GLY A 92 -4.30 -4.08 11.49
C GLY A 92 -5.80 -4.35 11.53
N GLY A 93 -6.24 -5.62 11.41
CA GLY A 93 -7.66 -5.97 11.35
C GLY A 93 -8.35 -5.40 10.13
N PHE A 94 -7.68 -5.41 8.98
CA PHE A 94 -8.29 -5.11 7.70
C PHE A 94 -9.04 -6.37 7.22
N GLU A 95 -10.32 -6.22 6.93
CA GLU A 95 -11.14 -7.33 6.44
C GLU A 95 -11.21 -7.30 4.91
N PRO A 96 -11.19 -8.48 4.25
CA PRO A 96 -11.46 -8.61 2.82
C PRO A 96 -12.80 -7.97 2.43
N ARG A 97 -12.89 -7.44 1.21
CA ARG A 97 -14.09 -6.75 0.72
C ARG A 97 -15.31 -7.69 0.66
N ALA A 98 -15.09 -9.00 0.66
CA ALA A 98 -16.11 -10.04 0.52
C ALA A 98 -16.76 -10.55 1.83
N GLN A 99 -16.44 -10.02 3.03
CA GLN A 99 -17.14 -10.42 4.27
C GLN A 99 -18.49 -9.70 4.48
N LEU A 100 -19.19 -9.31 3.41
CA LEU A 100 -20.64 -9.10 3.49
C LEU A 100 -21.33 -10.46 3.58
N THR A 101 -21.33 -11.02 4.80
CA THR A 101 -22.16 -12.17 5.14
C THR A 101 -23.61 -11.73 4.97
N LEU A 102 -24.26 -12.19 3.91
CA LEU A 102 -25.72 -12.18 3.78
C LEU A 102 -26.29 -12.98 4.96
N PHE A 103 -26.83 -12.27 5.95
CA PHE A 103 -27.74 -12.84 6.96
C PHE A 103 -29.16 -12.91 6.41
#